data_AF-A0A0A1ZUV2-F1
#
_entry.id   AF-A0A0A1ZUV2-F1
#
_cell.length_a   1.000
_cell.length_b   1.000
_cell.length_c   1.000
_cell.angle_alpha   90.00
_cell.angle_beta   90.00
_cell.angle_gamma   90.00
#
_symmetry.space_group_name_H-M   'P 1'
#
loop_
_entity.id
_entity.type
_entity.pdbx_description
1 polymer ?
#
loop_
_entity_poly.entity_id
_entity_poly.type
_entity_poly.pdbx_seq_one_letter_code
_entity_poly.pdbx_strand_id
1 'polypeptide(L)'
;MVKGFSENEGKNEDQIKDSKKEKKGLASFLKGKKFTYTLPGKKQINIFGSIVLGLNMILLLLIILYLNNQKFHDFIFNVGR
;
A
#
# COMPACT_ATOMS: atom_id res chain seq x y z
N MET A 1 7.85 -45.90 -4.84
CA MET A 1 8.34 -44.52 -5.12
C MET A 1 9.16 -44.58 -6.39
N VAL A 2 8.69 -43.94 -7.45
CA VAL A 2 9.29 -44.00 -8.80
C VAL A 2 10.16 -42.77 -9.04
N LYS A 3 11.38 -43.00 -9.55
CA LYS A 3 12.38 -42.01 -9.96
C LYS A 3 11.88 -41.16 -11.13
N GLY A 4 12.25 -39.89 -11.14
CA GLY A 4 12.08 -39.00 -12.29
C GLY A 4 13.09 -37.85 -12.24
N PHE A 5 14.36 -38.16 -12.47
CA PHE A 5 15.32 -37.19 -12.98
C PHE A 5 15.02 -37.00 -14.47
N SER A 6 14.83 -35.76 -14.91
CA SER A 6 15.00 -35.38 -16.31
C SER A 6 16.00 -34.23 -16.37
N GLU A 7 17.26 -34.60 -16.53
CA GLU A 7 18.24 -33.84 -17.29
C GLU A 7 17.65 -33.52 -18.66
N ASN A 8 17.82 -32.28 -19.10
CA ASN A 8 17.97 -31.94 -20.51
C ASN A 8 18.87 -30.71 -20.58
N GLU A 9 20.14 -30.99 -20.86
CA GLU A 9 21.13 -30.01 -21.29
C GLU A 9 20.70 -29.37 -22.62
N GLY A 10 20.84 -28.06 -22.73
CA GLY A 10 20.66 -27.30 -23.96
C GLY A 10 21.54 -26.06 -23.93
N LYS A 11 22.82 -26.24 -24.28
CA LYS A 11 23.75 -25.16 -24.63
C LYS A 11 23.13 -24.33 -25.76
N ASN A 12 23.17 -23.01 -25.66
CA ASN A 12 23.74 -22.13 -26.69
C ASN A 12 23.46 -20.64 -26.42
N GLU A 13 24.48 -19.84 -26.75
CA GLU A 13 24.40 -18.43 -27.14
C GLU A 13 24.42 -17.38 -26.02
N ASP A 14 25.59 -17.29 -25.38
CA ASP A 14 26.25 -15.99 -25.23
C ASP A 14 26.19 -15.22 -26.56
N GLN A 15 25.81 -13.94 -26.48
CA GLN A 15 25.88 -12.90 -27.52
C GLN A 15 24.72 -12.82 -28.53
N ILE A 16 23.59 -12.24 -28.10
CA ILE A 16 22.74 -11.47 -29.03
C ILE A 16 22.36 -10.11 -28.42
N LYS A 17 23.15 -9.12 -28.84
CA LYS A 17 22.72 -7.79 -29.31
C LYS A 17 22.07 -6.82 -28.32
N ASP A 18 22.86 -5.77 -28.12
CA ASP A 18 22.45 -4.38 -28.35
C ASP A 18 21.46 -3.71 -27.40
N SER A 19 22.00 -2.65 -26.80
CA SER A 19 21.35 -1.34 -26.81
C SER A 19 20.09 -1.20 -25.95
N LYS A 20 20.32 -0.98 -24.66
CA LYS A 20 19.93 0.30 -24.04
C LYS A 20 20.50 0.34 -22.64
N LYS A 21 21.16 1.46 -22.31
CA LYS A 21 21.18 1.97 -20.93
C LYS A 21 19.72 2.01 -20.47
N GLU A 22 19.25 0.96 -19.81
CA GLU A 22 17.98 1.01 -19.11
C GLU A 22 18.14 2.08 -18.05
N LYS A 23 17.48 3.21 -18.29
CA LYS A 23 17.38 4.30 -17.32
C LYS A 23 16.89 3.64 -16.03
N LYS A 24 17.74 3.63 -15.00
CA LYS A 24 17.44 3.21 -13.62
C LYS A 24 16.32 4.08 -13.07
N GLY A 25 15.11 3.83 -13.54
CA GLY A 25 13.89 4.55 -13.17
C GLY A 25 12.99 3.61 -12.40
N LEU A 26 12.17 4.21 -11.54
CA LEU A 26 11.14 3.52 -10.75
C LEU A 26 10.28 2.60 -11.64
N ALA A 27 10.08 2.94 -12.91
CA ALA A 27 9.38 2.11 -13.90
C ALA A 27 10.00 0.71 -14.11
N SER A 28 11.34 0.57 -14.11
CA SER A 28 11.98 -0.75 -14.24
C SER A 28 11.84 -1.57 -12.95
N PHE A 29 11.88 -0.92 -11.78
CA PHE A 29 11.60 -1.55 -10.48
C PHE A 29 10.15 -2.04 -10.34
N LEU A 30 9.18 -1.32 -10.93
CA LEU A 30 7.77 -1.68 -10.93
C LEU A 30 7.42 -2.76 -11.97
N LYS A 31 8.12 -2.78 -13.12
CA LYS A 31 7.88 -3.75 -14.20
C LYS A 31 8.29 -5.19 -13.83
N GLY A 32 9.28 -5.35 -12.94
CA GLY A 32 9.75 -6.66 -12.48
C GLY A 32 9.02 -7.25 -11.26
N LYS A 33 8.27 -6.44 -10.51
CA LYS A 33 7.54 -6.89 -9.32
C LYS A 33 6.05 -7.01 -9.62
N LYS A 34 5.56 -8.25 -9.76
CA LYS A 34 4.13 -8.53 -9.69
C LYS A 34 3.66 -8.06 -8.31
N PHE A 35 2.86 -6.99 -8.27
CA PHE A 35 2.17 -6.54 -7.05
C PHE A 35 1.10 -7.58 -6.71
N THR A 36 1.51 -8.69 -6.12
CA THR A 36 0.58 -9.58 -5.43
C THR A 36 0.03 -8.81 -4.24
N TYR A 37 -1.30 -8.68 -4.18
CA TYR A 37 -2.01 -8.22 -2.99
C TYR A 37 -1.80 -9.25 -1.88
N THR A 38 -0.69 -9.13 -1.17
CA THR A 38 -0.46 -9.87 0.08
C THR A 38 -1.35 -9.28 1.15
N LEU A 39 -2.08 -10.13 1.85
CA LEU A 39 -2.88 -9.69 2.99
C LEU A 39 -1.98 -8.99 4.02
N PRO A 40 -2.43 -7.85 4.57
CA PRO A 40 -1.67 -7.15 5.60
C PRO A 40 -1.44 -8.07 6.80
N GLY A 41 -0.25 -8.01 7.38
CA GLY A 41 0.08 -8.83 8.55
C GLY A 41 -0.78 -8.45 9.77
N LYS A 42 -0.87 -9.36 10.76
CA LYS A 42 -1.67 -9.15 12.00
C LYS A 42 -1.40 -7.80 12.68
N LYS A 43 -0.12 -7.39 12.75
CA LYS A 43 0.28 -6.08 13.33
C LYS A 43 -0.26 -4.89 12.53
N GLN A 44 -0.24 -4.98 11.20
CA GLN A 44 -0.75 -3.93 10.32
C GLN A 44 -2.27 -3.80 10.46
N ILE A 45 -2.99 -4.92 10.49
CA ILE A 45 -4.45 -4.95 10.68
C ILE A 45 -4.84 -4.26 12.00
N ASN A 46 -4.14 -4.55 13.10
CA ASN A 46 -4.43 -3.89 14.39
C ASN A 46 -4.21 -2.38 14.34
N ILE A 47 -3.16 -1.92 13.65
CA ILE A 47 -2.88 -0.50 13.49
C ILE A 47 -3.96 0.17 12.64
N PHE A 48 -4.31 -0.42 11.50
CA PHE A 48 -5.40 0.09 10.67
C PHE A 48 -6.73 0.12 11.43
N GLY A 49 -7.06 -0.96 12.15
CA GLY A 49 -8.27 -1.03 12.97
C GLY A 49 -8.28 0.03 14.06
N SER A 50 -7.16 0.23 14.77
CA SER A 50 -7.05 1.26 15.81
C SER A 50 -7.16 2.67 15.26
N ILE A 51 -6.60 2.94 14.07
CA ILE A 51 -6.71 4.24 13.41
C ILE A 51 -8.16 4.51 13.03
N VAL A 52 -8.81 3.54 12.36
CA VAL A 52 -10.22 3.68 11.96
C VAL A 52 -11.10 3.90 13.19
N LEU A 53 -10.92 3.11 14.24
CA LEU A 53 -11.70 3.25 15.47
C LEU A 53 -11.43 4.61 16.15
N GLY A 54 -10.17 5.03 16.24
CA GLY A 54 -9.77 6.30 16.84
C GLY A 54 -10.34 7.51 16.10
N LEU A 55 -10.28 7.52 14.76
CA LEU A 55 -10.87 8.60 13.96
C LEU A 55 -12.39 8.67 14.14
N ASN A 56 -13.08 7.54 14.19
CA ASN A 56 -14.52 7.52 14.42
C ASN A 56 -14.89 8.03 15.82
N MET A 57 -14.11 7.68 16.84
CA MET A 57 -14.30 8.22 18.20
C MET A 57 -14.08 9.73 18.26
N ILE A 58 -13.03 10.24 17.59
CA ILE A 58 -12.77 11.67 17.49
C ILE A 58 -13.91 12.39 16.77
N LEU A 59 -14.42 11.82 15.67
CA LEU A 59 -15.54 12.39 14.92
C LEU A 59 -16.78 12.52 15.81
N LEU A 60 -17.12 11.48 16.57
CA LEU A 60 -18.21 11.51 17.54
C LEU A 60 -18.01 12.62 18.58
N LEU A 61 -16.81 12.76 19.11
CA LEU A 61 -16.49 13.80 20.09
C LEU A 61 -16.68 15.21 19.50
N LEU A 62 -16.24 15.42 18.26
CA LEU A 62 -16.40 16.69 17.55
C LEU A 62 -17.87 17.01 17.30
N ILE A 63 -18.69 16.01 16.94
CA ILE A 63 -20.14 16.18 16.76
C ILE A 63 -20.80 16.61 18.08
N ILE A 64 -20.48 15.94 19.18
CA ILE A 64 -21.02 16.27 20.51
C ILE A 64 -20.59 17.69 20.91
N LEU A 65 -19.34 18.06 20.66
CA LEU A 65 -18.81 19.40 20.94
C LEU A 65 -19.51 20.47 20.08
N TYR A 66 -19.75 20.16 18.81
CA TYR A 66 -20.46 21.05 17.89
C TYR A 66 -21.89 21.34 18.34
N LEU A 67 -22.61 20.33 18.83
CA LEU A 67 -23.99 20.50 19.31
C LEU A 67 -24.08 21.20 20.68
N ASN A 68 -23.10 21.01 21.56
CA ASN A 68 -23.15 21.52 22.94
C ASN A 68 -22.34 22.80 23.18
N ASN A 69 -21.55 23.27 22.20
CA ASN A 69 -20.71 24.44 22.37
C ASN A 69 -20.85 25.40 21.18
N GLN A 70 -21.58 26.49 21.41
CA GLN A 70 -21.87 27.51 20.41
C GLN A 70 -20.61 28.21 19.88
N LYS A 71 -19.57 28.39 20.70
CA LYS A 71 -18.28 28.95 20.24
C LYS A 71 -17.57 28.01 19.27
N PHE A 72 -17.67 26.70 19.51
CA PHE A 72 -17.07 25.70 18.63
C PHE A 72 -17.86 25.58 17.33
N HIS A 73 -19.19 25.61 17.40
CA HIS A 73 -20.06 25.72 16.23
C HIS A 73 -19.66 26.91 15.33
N ASP A 74 -19.53 28.10 15.92
CA ASP A 74 -19.18 29.32 15.19
C ASP A 74 -17.74 29.27 14.65
N PHE A 75 -16.81 28.65 15.39
CA PHE A 75 -15.45 28.40 14.89
C PHE A 75 -15.47 27.51 13.63
N ILE A 76 -16.20 26.39 13.66
CA ILE A 76 -16.31 25.49 12.49
C ILE A 76 -16.96 26.23 11.30
N PHE A 77 -18.01 27.02 11.53
CA PHE A 77 -18.64 27.83 10.49
C PHE A 77 -17.72 28.89 9.90
N ASN A 78 -16.91 29.55 10.74
CA ASN A 78 -15.94 30.55 10.28
C ASN A 78 -14.76 29.94 9.53
N VAL A 79 -14.33 28.72 9.87
CA VAL A 79 -13.29 27.99 9.13
C VAL A 79 -13.82 27.50 7.78
N GLY A 80 -15.11 27.18 7.69
CA GLY A 80 -15.75 26.73 6.45
C GLY A 80 -16.11 27.84 5.46
N ARG A 81 -15.95 29.11 5.84
CA ARG A 81 -16.23 30.29 5.01
C ARG A 81 -14.95 30.81 4.35
#